data_AF-G7IV70-F1
#
_entry.id   AF-G7IV70-F1
#
_cell.length_a   1.000
_cell.length_b   1.000
_cell.length_c   1.000
_cell.angle_alpha   90.00
_cell.angle_beta   90.00
_cell.angle_gamma   90.00
#
_symmetry.space_group_name_H-M   'P 1'
#
loop_
_entity.id
_entity.type
_entity.pdbx_description
1 polymer ?
#
loop_
_entity_poly.entity_id
_entity_poly.type
_entity_poly.pdbx_seq_one_letter_code
_entity_poly.pdbx_strand_id
1 'polypeptide(L)' 'MAKLVKLVYVIIVFYTLFLVATEIVSGIPCNDDVDCPQTLCEQLIADFKYMIDFKSECVSRMCACTGSPV' A
#
# COMPACT_ATOMS: atom_id res chain seq x y z
N MET A 1 39.07 -8.12 -0.39
CA MET A 1 37.87 -8.33 -1.21
C MET A 1 36.67 -8.82 -0.38
N ALA A 2 36.78 -9.92 0.38
CA ALA A 2 35.65 -10.50 1.14
C ALA A 2 34.99 -9.58 2.19
N LYS A 3 35.72 -8.61 2.76
CA LYS A 3 35.17 -7.65 3.75
C LYS A 3 34.16 -6.66 3.13
N LEU A 4 34.39 -6.24 1.88
CA LEU A 4 33.49 -5.33 1.17
C LEU A 4 32.17 -6.04 0.79
N VAL A 5 32.26 -7.30 0.37
CA VAL A 5 31.09 -8.12 0.02
C VAL A 5 30.17 -8.32 1.22
N LYS A 6 30.74 -8.56 2.42
CA LYS A 6 29.95 -8.64 3.67
C LYS A 6 29.22 -7.33 3.98
N LEU A 7 29.88 -6.19 3.80
CA LEU A 7 29.28 -4.89 4.09
C LEU A 7 28.12 -4.59 3.13
N VAL A 8 28.29 -4.86 1.84
CA VAL A 8 27.22 -4.73 0.84
C VAL A 8 26.03 -5.64 1.18
N TYR A 9 26.29 -6.88 1.60
CA TYR A 9 25.23 -7.82 1.97
C TYR A 9 24.40 -7.32 3.16
N VAL A 10 25.04 -6.80 4.21
CA VAL A 10 24.34 -6.24 5.37
C VAL A 10 23.47 -5.04 4.97
N ILE A 11 23.99 -4.16 4.11
CA ILE A 11 23.24 -3.00 3.60
C ILE A 11 21.99 -3.46 2.84
N ILE A 12 22.13 -4.43 1.93
CA ILE A 12 21.00 -4.98 1.16
C ILE A 12 19.94 -5.55 2.10
N VAL A 13 20.33 -6.35 3.10
CA VAL A 13 19.40 -6.93 4.08
C VAL A 13 18.69 -5.85 4.89
N PHE A 14 19.38 -4.78 5.29
CA PHE A 14 18.74 -3.65 5.96
C PHE A 14 17.73 -2.94 5.06
N TYR A 15 18.06 -2.69 3.80
CA TYR A 15 17.15 -2.05 2.86
C TYR A 15 15.95 -2.92 2.53
N THR A 16 16.11 -4.24 2.37
CA THR A 16 14.97 -5.13 2.11
C THR A 16 14.02 -5.20 3.29
N LEU A 17 14.54 -5.28 4.53
CA LEU A 17 13.71 -5.23 5.73
C LEU A 17 12.98 -3.88 5.88
N PHE A 18 13.67 -2.78 5.56
CA PHE A 18 13.08 -1.45 5.59
C PHE A 18 11.97 -1.29 4.54
N LEU A 19 12.20 -1.76 3.31
CA LEU A 19 11.20 -1.76 2.24
C LEU A 19 9.94 -2.53 2.63
N VAL A 20 10.10 -3.75 3.17
CA VAL A 20 8.97 -4.56 3.66
C VAL A 20 8.23 -3.85 4.80
N ALA A 21 8.94 -3.22 5.72
CA ALA A 21 8.31 -2.44 6.79
C ALA A 21 7.55 -1.22 6.23
N THR A 22 8.09 -0.53 5.22
CA THR A 22 7.42 0.62 4.60
C THR A 22 6.21 0.21 3.76
N GLU A 23 6.21 -0.95 3.10
CA GLU A 23 5.02 -1.44 2.38
C GLU A 23 3.89 -1.82 3.33
N ILE A 24 4.20 -2.32 4.53
CA ILE A 24 3.19 -2.57 5.57
C ILE A 24 2.63 -1.24 6.14
N VAL A 25 3.41 -0.16 6.09
CA VAL A 25 3.05 1.15 6.68
C VAL A 25 2.59 2.17 5.62
N SER A 26 2.61 1.85 4.33
CA SER A 26 2.24 2.78 3.25
C SER A 26 0.73 3.04 3.12
N GLY A 27 -0.10 2.43 3.98
CA GLY A 27 -1.52 2.75 4.08
C GLY A 27 -1.75 4.10 4.77
N ILE A 28 -2.67 4.91 4.23
CA ILE A 28 -3.16 6.08 4.97
C ILE A 28 -3.88 5.57 6.21
N PRO A 29 -3.45 5.95 7.43
CA PRO A 29 -4.12 5.51 8.64
C PRO A 29 -5.53 6.10 8.70
N CYS A 30 -6.49 5.28 9.11
CA CYS A 30 -7.90 5.67 9.25
C CYS A 30 -8.47 5.06 10.53
N ASN A 31 -9.48 5.71 11.10
CA ASN A 31 -10.32 5.11 12.14
C ASN A 31 -11.67 4.69 11.56
N ASP A 32 -12.21 5.49 10.65
CA ASP A 32 -13.48 5.25 9.97
C ASP A 32 -13.35 5.41 8.45
N ASP A 33 -14.30 4.85 7.69
CA ASP A 33 -14.34 4.94 6.22
C ASP A 33 -14.30 6.38 5.69
N VAL A 34 -14.76 7.35 6.49
CA VAL A 34 -14.82 8.78 6.14
C VAL A 34 -13.43 9.42 6.13
N ASP A 35 -12.47 8.85 6.86
CA ASP A 35 -11.08 9.32 6.88
C ASP A 35 -10.35 9.00 5.57
N CYS A 36 -10.88 8.06 4.78
CA CYS A 36 -10.26 7.62 3.54
C CYS A 36 -10.69 8.52 2.36
N PRO A 37 -9.72 9.16 1.67
CA PRO A 37 -10.04 10.00 0.53
C PRO A 37 -10.54 9.13 -0.64
N GLN A 38 -11.68 9.50 -1.22
CA GLN A 38 -12.23 8.79 -2.38
C GLN A 38 -11.32 8.86 -3.62
N THR A 39 -10.42 9.86 -3.67
CA THR A 39 -9.41 10.00 -4.74
C THR A 39 -8.33 8.93 -4.68
N LEU A 40 -8.22 8.16 -3.59
CA LEU A 40 -7.23 7.09 -3.45
C LEU A 40 -7.39 5.99 -4.52
N CYS A 41 -8.64 5.76 -4.95
CA CYS A 41 -8.98 4.71 -5.91
C CYS A 41 -9.26 5.26 -7.32
N GLU A 42 -8.99 6.55 -7.57
CA GLU A 42 -9.40 7.25 -8.81
C GLU A 42 -8.76 6.66 -10.07
N GLN A 43 -7.50 6.19 -9.97
CA GLN A 43 -6.83 5.49 -11.07
C GLN A 43 -7.49 4.14 -11.39
N LEU A 44 -7.94 3.39 -10.39
CA LEU A 44 -8.62 2.11 -10.57
C LEU A 44 -10.03 2.31 -11.16
N ILE A 45 -10.71 3.37 -10.74
CA ILE A 45 -12.01 3.76 -11.27
C ILE A 45 -11.88 4.14 -12.75
N ALA A 46 -10.82 4.81 -13.17
CA ALA A 46 -10.62 5.18 -14.58
C ALA A 46 -10.55 3.96 -15.53
N ASP A 47 -9.91 2.87 -15.10
CA ASP A 47 -9.77 1.64 -15.89
C ASP A 47 -10.99 0.71 -15.80
N PHE A 48 -11.70 0.65 -14.66
CA PHE A 48 -12.74 -0.36 -14.41
C PHE A 48 -14.13 0.17 -14.05
N LYS A 49 -14.40 1.47 -14.28
CA LYS A 49 -15.65 2.17 -13.90
C LYS A 49 -16.96 1.44 -14.20
N TYR A 50 -16.99 0.63 -15.25
CA TYR A 50 -18.21 0.01 -15.77
C TYR A 50 -18.46 -1.42 -15.26
N MET A 51 -17.54 -2.00 -14.48
CA MET A 51 -17.65 -3.39 -14.01
C MET A 51 -17.59 -3.53 -12.49
N ILE A 52 -16.91 -2.62 -11.80
CA ILE A 52 -16.64 -2.72 -10.37
C ILE A 52 -16.80 -1.33 -9.75
N ASP A 53 -17.64 -1.23 -8.73
CA ASP A 53 -17.71 -0.04 -7.89
C ASP A 53 -16.57 -0.11 -6.87
N PHE A 54 -15.57 0.77 -7.03
CA PHE A 54 -14.43 0.88 -6.14
C PHE A 54 -14.72 1.91 -5.06
N LYS A 55 -14.76 1.47 -3.81
CA LYS A 55 -14.92 2.31 -2.63
C LYS A 55 -13.65 2.25 -1.78
N SER A 56 -13.25 3.39 -1.25
CA SER A 56 -12.21 3.44 -0.22
C SER A 56 -12.82 3.12 1.14
N GLU A 57 -12.29 2.11 1.82
CA GLU A 57 -12.78 1.64 3.11
C GLU A 57 -11.63 1.52 4.11
N CYS A 58 -11.95 1.71 5.38
CA CYS A 58 -10.97 1.58 6.45
C CYS A 58 -10.86 0.12 6.88
N VAL A 59 -9.84 -0.58 6.40
CA VAL A 59 -9.59 -1.99 6.72
C VAL A 59 -8.34 -2.09 7.57
N SER A 60 -8.46 -2.67 8.76
CA SER A 60 -7.32 -2.82 9.70
C SER A 60 -6.62 -1.49 10.01
N ARG A 61 -7.39 -0.40 10.18
CA ARG A 61 -6.92 0.98 10.41
C ARG A 61 -6.09 1.57 9.28
N MET A 62 -6.22 1.02 8.07
CA MET A 62 -5.56 1.51 6.87
C MET A 62 -6.59 1.66 5.75
N CYS A 63 -6.50 2.73 4.97
CA CYS A 63 -7.36 2.91 3.81
C CYS A 63 -6.99 1.89 2.73
N ALA A 64 -7.97 1.09 2.32
CA ALA A 64 -7.86 0.14 1.24
C ALA A 64 -8.94 0.42 0.18
N CYS A 65 -8.63 0.14 -1.09
CA CYS A 65 -9.62 0.16 -2.16
C CYS A 65 -10.29 -1.21 -2.23
N THR A 66 -11.58 -1.28 -1.91
CA THR A 66 -12.39 -2.49 -2.09
C THR A 66 -13.26 -2.31 -3.33
N GLY A 67 -13.31 -3.34 -4.18
CA GLY A 67 -14.12 -3.34 -5.39
C GLY A 67 -15.28 -4.31 -5.23
N SER A 68 -16.51 -3.85 -5.44
CA SER A 68 -17.70 -4.71 -5.48
C SER A 68 -18.25 -4.81 -6.91
N PRO A 69 -18.60 -6.01 -7.40
CA PRO A 69 -19.27 -6.13 -8.69
C PRO A 69 -20.63 -5.41 -8.64
N VAL A 70 -20.95 -4.67 -9.71
CA VAL A 70 -22.22 -3.95 -9.90
C VAL A 70 -23.36 -4.91 -10.24
#